data_AF-A0A538K950-F1
#
_entry.id   AF-A0A538K950-F1
#
_cell.length_a   1.000
_cell.length_b   1.000
_cell.length_c   1.000
_cell.angle_alpha   90.00
_cell.angle_beta   90.00
_cell.angle_gamma   90.00
#
_symmetry.space_group_name_H-M   'P 1'
#
loop_
_entity.id
_entity.type
_entity.pdbx_description
1 polymer ?
#
loop_
_entity_poly.entity_id
_entity_poly.type
_entity_poly.pdbx_seq_one_letter_code
_entity_poly.pdbx_strand_id
1 'polypeptide(L)'
;MDSLLKALAAVALDVSAAEAALDEGASGAARDRLEAADAGLSALRARWPALAARERRVLGAAAGPVRARLDAARERLPARAALSVGAAEADPEQELDPLAQRH
;
A
#
# COMPACT_ATOMS: atom_id res chain seq x y z
N MET A 1 -7.78 5.74 24.19
CA MET A 1 -6.93 6.88 23.76
C MET A 1 -5.44 6.58 23.64
N ASP A 2 -4.67 6.37 24.72
CA ASP A 2 -3.19 6.26 24.67
C ASP A 2 -2.68 5.21 23.66
N SER A 3 -3.31 4.05 23.62
CA SER A 3 -3.01 2.98 22.66
C SER A 3 -3.19 3.39 21.18
N LEU A 4 -4.16 4.27 20.88
CA LEU A 4 -4.43 4.73 19.50
C LEU A 4 -3.34 5.71 19.05
N LEU A 5 -2.91 6.59 19.95
CA LEU A 5 -1.83 7.54 19.67
C LEU A 5 -0.48 6.82 19.55
N LYS A 6 -0.23 5.80 20.37
CA LYS A 6 0.93 4.92 20.22
C LYS A 6 0.93 4.18 18.88
N ALA A 7 -0.21 3.64 18.47
CA ALA A 7 -0.34 2.99 17.17
C ALA A 7 -0.10 3.98 16.00
N LEU A 8 -0.64 5.21 16.10
CA LEU A 8 -0.37 6.25 15.11
C LEU A 8 1.10 6.69 15.11
N ALA A 9 1.75 6.75 16.27
CA ALA A 9 3.17 7.07 16.38
C ALA A 9 4.04 5.97 15.74
N ALA A 10 3.67 4.71 15.88
CA ALA A 10 4.35 3.61 15.18
C ALA A 10 4.23 3.75 13.66
N VAL A 11 3.04 4.09 13.15
CA VAL A 11 2.86 4.41 11.71
C VAL A 11 3.76 5.57 11.28
N ALA A 12 3.80 6.66 12.07
CA ALA A 12 4.64 7.82 11.74
C ALA A 12 6.15 7.47 11.73
N LEU A 13 6.56 6.52 12.56
CA LEU A 13 7.92 5.99 12.57
C LEU A 13 8.22 5.21 11.28
N ASP A 14 7.29 4.36 10.83
CA ASP A 14 7.46 3.64 9.56
C ASP A 14 7.53 4.60 8.36
N VAL A 15 6.72 5.67 8.34
CA VAL A 15 6.84 6.72 7.31
C VAL A 15 8.20 7.40 7.36
N SER A 16 8.71 7.73 8.55
CA SER A 16 10.02 8.36 8.70
C SER A 16 11.16 7.42 8.26
N ALA A 17 11.04 6.12 8.56
CA ALA A 17 11.98 5.11 8.09
C ALA A 17 11.93 4.93 6.56
N ALA A 18 10.74 5.03 5.96
CA ALA A 18 10.60 4.99 4.52
C ALA A 18 11.26 6.21 3.85
N GLU A 19 11.03 7.41 4.38
CA GLU A 19 11.66 8.65 3.90
C GLU A 19 13.19 8.55 3.95
N ALA A 20 13.75 8.07 5.07
CA ALA A 20 15.19 7.84 5.19
C ALA A 20 15.71 6.82 4.16
N ALA A 21 15.00 5.71 3.97
CA ALA A 21 15.37 4.72 2.96
C ALA A 21 15.30 5.28 1.52
N LEU A 22 14.35 6.18 1.23
CA LEU A 22 14.30 6.88 -0.06
C LEU A 22 15.51 7.80 -0.25
N ASP A 23 15.89 8.55 0.79
CA ASP A 23 17.05 9.44 0.76
C ASP A 23 18.37 8.65 0.56
N GLU A 24 18.43 7.42 1.07
CA GLU A 24 19.54 6.48 0.88
C GLU A 24 19.48 5.69 -0.45
N GLY A 25 18.44 5.88 -1.27
CA GLY A 25 18.22 5.14 -2.52
C GLY A 25 17.75 3.69 -2.34
N ALA A 26 17.47 3.26 -1.11
CA ALA A 26 16.99 1.92 -0.75
C ALA A 26 15.48 1.74 -1.03
N SER A 27 15.10 1.84 -2.31
CA SER A 27 13.69 1.82 -2.76
C SER A 27 12.90 0.57 -2.36
N GLY A 28 13.57 -0.58 -2.18
CA GLY A 28 12.94 -1.81 -1.67
C GLY A 28 12.50 -1.65 -0.21
N ALA A 29 13.44 -1.29 0.67
CA ALA A 29 13.17 -1.06 2.08
C ALA A 29 12.16 0.08 2.29
N ALA A 30 12.26 1.17 1.50
CA ALA A 30 11.28 2.25 1.52
C ALA A 30 9.86 1.74 1.25
N ARG A 31 9.69 0.86 0.26
CA ARG A 31 8.40 0.27 -0.09
C ARG A 31 7.83 -0.57 1.05
N ASP A 32 8.64 -1.47 1.63
CA ASP A 32 8.21 -2.32 2.73
C ASP A 32 7.71 -1.50 3.93
N ARG A 33 8.41 -0.39 4.23
CA ARG A 33 8.01 0.55 5.28
C ARG A 33 6.72 1.31 4.96
N LEU A 34 6.54 1.75 3.70
CA LEU A 34 5.28 2.40 3.27
C LEU A 34 4.10 1.43 3.29
N GLU A 35 4.31 0.15 2.98
CA GLU A 35 3.29 -0.90 3.10
C GLU A 35 2.92 -1.13 4.58
N ALA A 36 3.90 -1.23 5.47
CA ALA A 36 3.66 -1.35 6.92
C ALA A 36 2.89 -0.14 7.49
N ALA A 37 3.27 1.08 7.11
CA ALA A 37 2.58 2.30 7.52
C ALA A 37 1.12 2.34 7.03
N ASP A 38 0.85 1.91 5.80
CA ASP A 38 -0.51 1.84 5.26
C ASP A 38 -1.37 0.80 5.97
N ALA A 39 -0.80 -0.38 6.26
CA ALA A 39 -1.48 -1.40 7.05
C ALA A 39 -1.85 -0.86 8.45
N GLY A 40 -0.95 -0.11 9.09
CA GLY A 40 -1.22 0.52 10.38
C GLY A 40 -2.33 1.59 10.32
N LEU A 41 -2.32 2.46 9.29
CA LEU A 41 -3.42 3.42 9.07
C LEU A 41 -4.75 2.73 8.80
N SER A 42 -4.74 1.65 8.02
CA SER A 42 -5.92 0.85 7.72
C SER A 42 -6.49 0.18 8.99
N ALA A 43 -5.62 -0.33 9.87
CA ALA A 43 -6.03 -0.88 11.17
C ALA A 43 -6.66 0.21 12.08
N LEU A 44 -6.09 1.41 12.10
CA LEU A 44 -6.68 2.55 12.83
C LEU A 44 -8.04 2.95 12.25
N ARG A 45 -8.17 2.95 10.92
CA ARG A 45 -9.43 3.25 10.21
C ARG A 45 -10.50 2.21 10.49
N ALA A 46 -10.15 0.92 10.56
CA ALA A 46 -11.08 -0.15 10.89
C ALA A 46 -11.68 0.02 12.30
N ARG A 47 -10.92 0.59 13.24
CA ARG A 47 -11.38 0.87 14.60
C ARG A 47 -12.24 2.13 14.70
N TRP A 48 -12.18 3.02 13.70
CA TRP A 48 -12.82 4.34 13.71
C TRP A 48 -14.32 4.35 14.07
N PRO A 49 -15.17 3.42 13.58
CA PRO A 49 -16.59 3.42 13.90
C PRO A 49 -16.90 3.20 15.39
N ALA A 50 -15.99 2.52 16.10
CA ALA A 50 -16.15 2.22 17.53
C ALA A 50 -15.59 3.31 18.46
N LEU A 51 -14.95 4.35 17.91
CA LEU A 51 -14.31 5.40 18.70
C LEU A 51 -15.29 6.47 19.17
N ALA A 52 -15.10 6.96 20.39
CA ALA A 52 -15.85 8.11 20.88
C ALA A 52 -15.56 9.38 20.05
N ALA A 53 -16.47 10.35 20.04
CA ALA A 53 -16.30 11.60 19.29
C ALA A 53 -15.00 12.34 19.63
N ARG A 54 -14.62 12.38 20.92
CA ARG A 54 -13.36 12.96 21.39
C ARG A 54 -12.14 12.22 20.83
N GLU A 55 -12.17 10.90 20.80
CA GLU A 55 -11.07 10.07 20.26
C GLU A 55 -10.90 10.27 18.76
N ARG A 56 -12.01 10.28 18.02
CA ARG A 56 -12.00 10.59 16.58
C ARG A 56 -11.41 11.97 16.29
N ARG A 57 -11.79 12.99 17.06
CA ARG A 57 -11.26 14.35 16.88
C ARG A 57 -9.75 14.40 17.03
N VAL A 58 -9.22 13.83 18.11
CA VAL A 58 -7.77 13.84 18.40
C VAL A 58 -7.01 12.99 17.39
N LEU A 59 -7.46 11.76 17.15
CA LEU A 59 -6.81 10.84 16.23
C LEU A 59 -6.82 11.37 14.80
N GLY A 60 -7.95 11.92 14.34
CA GLY A 60 -8.07 12.50 12.99
C GLY A 60 -7.14 13.69 12.77
N ALA A 61 -7.06 14.61 13.75
CA ALA A 61 -6.14 15.75 13.68
C ALA A 61 -4.67 15.32 13.60
N ALA A 62 -4.28 14.28 14.35
CA ALA A 62 -2.93 13.75 14.33
C ALA A 62 -2.62 12.91 13.09
N ALA A 63 -3.60 12.19 12.54
CA ALA A 63 -3.40 11.29 11.40
C ALA A 63 -3.25 12.03 10.06
N GLY A 64 -3.84 13.22 9.91
CA GLY A 64 -3.78 14.01 8.67
C GLY A 64 -2.35 14.26 8.17
N PRO A 65 -1.45 14.83 8.99
CA PRO A 65 -0.05 15.05 8.62
C PRO A 65 0.71 13.75 8.29
N VAL A 66 0.46 12.68 9.04
CA VAL A 66 1.09 11.37 8.79
C VAL A 66 0.67 10.80 7.44
N ARG A 67 -0.61 10.92 7.09
CA ARG A 67 -1.13 10.51 5.78
C ARG A 67 -0.52 11.32 4.65
N ALA A 68 -0.44 12.64 4.80
CA ALA A 68 0.16 13.51 3.79
C ALA A 68 1.62 13.14 3.50
N ARG A 69 2.41 12.85 4.55
CA ARG A 69 3.80 12.38 4.40
C ARG A 69 3.89 11.01 3.70
N LEU A 70 3.02 10.08 4.07
CA LEU A 70 2.95 8.77 3.44
C LEU A 70 2.62 8.87 1.95
N ASP A 71 1.65 9.71 1.57
CA ASP A 71 1.28 9.92 0.18
C ASP A 71 2.44 10.59 -0.61
N ALA A 72 3.09 11.60 -0.04
CA ALA A 72 4.27 12.24 -0.65
C ALA A 72 5.46 11.26 -0.82
N ALA A 73 5.73 10.41 0.16
CA ALA A 73 6.78 9.40 0.07
C ALA A 73 6.46 8.32 -1.00
N ARG A 74 5.19 7.99 -1.21
CA ARG A 74 4.76 7.09 -2.28
C ARG A 74 4.99 7.67 -3.66
N GLU A 75 4.73 8.96 -3.86
CA GLU A 75 4.98 9.65 -5.12
C GLU A 75 6.46 9.68 -5.50
N ARG A 76 7.36 9.59 -4.51
CA ARG A 76 8.81 9.52 -4.71
C ARG A 76 9.32 8.13 -5.10
N LEU A 77 8.54 7.06 -4.92
CA LEU A 77 8.97 5.72 -5.28
C LEU A 77 9.11 5.57 -6.80
N PRO A 78 10.19 4.95 -7.29
CA PRO A 78 10.29 4.63 -8.71
C PRO A 78 9.18 3.66 -9.11
N ALA A 79 8.60 3.88 -10.30
CA ALA A 79 7.63 2.97 -10.89
C ALA A 79 8.23 1.56 -10.96
N ARG A 80 7.42 0.54 -10.64
CA ARG A 80 7.84 -0.85 -10.86
C ARG A 80 8.00 -1.05 -12.37
N ALA A 81 9.22 -1.15 -12.85
CA ALA A 81 9.47 -1.85 -14.10
C ALA A 81 9.10 -3.31 -13.82
N ALA A 82 7.91 -3.73 -14.26
CA ALA A 82 7.60 -5.14 -14.31
C ALA A 82 8.60 -5.77 -15.28
N LEU A 83 9.64 -6.41 -14.76
CA LEU A 83 10.38 -7.41 -15.52
C LEU A 83 9.41 -8.58 -15.70
N SER A 84 8.57 -8.48 -16.72
CA SER A 84 7.74 -9.56 -17.23
C SER A 84 8.68 -10.57 -17.90
N VAL A 85 9.40 -11.36 -17.10
CA VAL A 85 10.02 -12.60 -17.58
C VAL A 85 8.92 -13.65 -17.56
N GLY A 86 8.42 -13.96 -18.74
CA GLY A 86 7.31 -14.87 -18.96
C GLY A 86 6.33 -14.28 -19.96
N ALA A 87 6.79 -14.02 -21.20
CA ALA A 87 5.86 -14.05 -22.31
C ALA A 87 5.15 -15.41 -22.24
N ALA A 88 3.82 -15.41 -22.11
CA ALA A 88 3.07 -16.61 -22.45
C ALA A 88 3.44 -16.91 -23.91
N GLU A 89 4.15 -18.01 -24.15
CA GLU A 89 4.21 -18.58 -25.49
C GLU A 89 2.76 -18.76 -25.93
N ALA A 90 2.37 -18.01 -26.96
CA ALA A 90 1.12 -18.23 -27.63
C ALA A 90 1.20 -19.62 -28.26
N ASP A 91 0.48 -20.58 -27.70
CA ASP A 91 0.26 -21.87 -28.33
C ASP A 91 -0.68 -21.66 -29.54
N PRO A 92 -0.23 -21.85 -30.78
CA PRO A 92 -1.02 -21.64 -31.97
C PRO A 92 -1.59 -22.97 -32.47
N GLU A 93 -2.50 -23.59 -31.72
CA GLU A 93 -3.37 -24.64 -32.24
C GLU A 93 -4.83 -24.17 -32.21
N GLN A 94 -5.13 -23.29 -33.16
CA GLN A 94 -6.49 -23.10 -33.68
C GLN A 94 -6.88 -24.34 -34.49
N GLU A 95 -7.45 -25.38 -33.86
CA GLU A 95 -8.32 -26.30 -34.59
C GLU A 95 -9.75 -25.75 -34.58
N LEU A 96 -10.04 -24.96 -35.62
CA LEU A 96 -11.40 -24.84 -36.15
C LEU A 96 -11.77 -26.22 -36.68
N ASP A 97 -12.58 -26.99 -35.95
CA ASP A 97 -13.21 -28.19 -36.49
C ASP A 97 -14.32 -27.75 -37.47
N PRO A 98 -14.19 -27.96 -38.79
CA PRO A 98 -15.18 -27.57 -39.75
C PRO A 98 -15.89 -28.82 -40.29
N LEU A 99 -16.44 -29.72 -39.45
CA LEU A 99 -17.45 -30.73 -39.88
C LEU A 99 -18.10 -31.52 -38.72
N ALA A 100 -19.15 -30.96 -38.10
CA ALA A 100 -20.16 -31.76 -37.40
C ALA A 100 -21.55 -31.09 -37.53
N GLN A 101 -22.60 -31.67 -38.10
CA GLN A 101 -22.81 -32.89 -38.86
C GLN A 101 -24.16 -32.67 -39.59
N ARG A 102 -24.23 -32.98 -40.89
CA ARG A 102 -25.52 -33.25 -41.56
C ARG A 102 -26.05 -34.57 -41.04
N HIS A 103 -27.27 -34.59 -40.50
CA HIS A 103 -28.29 -35.58 -40.86
C HIS A 103 -29.68 -35.14 -40.41
#